data_AF-A0AAC9SWB9-F1
#
_entry.id   AF-A0AAC9SWB9-F1
#
_cell.length_a   1.000
_cell.length_b   1.000
_cell.length_c   1.000
_cell.angle_alpha   90.00
_cell.angle_beta   90.00
_cell.angle_gamma   90.00
#
_symmetry.space_group_name_H-M   'P 1'
#
loop_
_entity.id
_entity.type
_entity.pdbx_description
1 polymer ?
#
loop_
_entity_poly.entity_id
_entity_poly.type
_entity_poly.pdbx_seq_one_letter_code
_entity_poly.pdbx_strand_id
1 'polypeptide(L)'
;MTATLTAMSHGDISYRHGQVLMEQLSFIPLAEAAAFEAKLLPVAKDLTVGKLAVKARRMRERAHPETLTTRTTAAIAERGAPRSAPTR
;
A
#
# COMPACT_ATOMS: atom_id res chain seq x y z
N MET A 1 -2.21 2.46 -6.21
CA MET A 1 -0.78 2.65 -5.89
C MET A 1 -0.07 3.68 -6.78
N THR A 2 -0.79 4.45 -7.61
CA THR A 2 -0.18 5.48 -8.46
C THR A 2 0.31 6.66 -7.63
N ALA A 3 -0.44 7.08 -6.62
CA ALA A 3 -0.11 8.23 -5.78
C ALA A 3 1.19 8.03 -4.98
N THR A 4 1.42 6.82 -4.46
CA THR A 4 2.69 6.48 -3.78
C THR A 4 3.88 6.55 -4.72
N LEU A 5 3.75 6.02 -5.95
CA LEU A 5 4.81 6.07 -6.95
C LEU A 5 5.10 7.52 -7.37
N THR A 6 4.08 8.34 -7.58
CA THR A 6 4.24 9.76 -7.87
C THR A 6 4.98 10.49 -6.74
N ALA A 7 4.59 10.26 -5.48
CA ALA A 7 5.25 10.88 -4.33
C ALA A 7 6.72 10.45 -4.20
N MET A 8 7.03 9.19 -4.52
CA MET A 8 8.42 8.72 -4.57
C MET A 8 9.21 9.39 -5.70
N SER A 9 8.62 9.51 -6.90
CA SER A 9 9.25 10.18 -8.04
C SER A 9 9.49 11.67 -7.80
N HIS A 10 8.62 12.32 -7.02
CA HIS A 10 8.76 13.72 -6.62
C HIS A 10 9.73 13.93 -5.45
N GLY A 11 10.16 12.86 -4.77
CA GLY A 11 11.02 12.93 -3.59
C GLY A 11 10.29 13.29 -2.30
N ASP A 12 8.95 13.38 -2.32
CA ASP A 12 8.12 13.66 -1.13
C ASP A 12 8.24 12.55 -0.08
N ILE A 13 8.48 11.32 -0.52
CA ILE A 13 8.68 10.16 0.33
C ILE A 13 9.85 9.32 -0.19
N SER A 14 10.60 8.72 0.74
CA SER A 14 11.67 7.80 0.37
C SER A 14 11.14 6.42 -0.06
N TYR A 15 11.97 5.65 -0.75
CA TYR A 15 11.66 4.25 -1.11
C TYR A 15 11.20 3.40 0.08
N ARG A 16 11.77 3.63 1.27
CA ARG A 16 11.40 2.92 2.49
C ARG A 16 9.97 3.23 2.95
N HIS A 17 9.49 4.45 2.75
CA HIS A 17 8.08 4.77 2.99
C HIS A 17 7.19 4.01 2.01
N GLY A 18 7.52 4.03 0.71
CA GLY A 18 6.79 3.28 -0.31
C GLY A 18 6.71 1.78 -0.02
N GLN A 19 7.80 1.17 0.47
CA GLN A 19 7.82 -0.24 0.87
C GLN A 19 6.84 -0.53 2.02
N VAL A 20 6.77 0.35 3.04
CA VAL A 20 5.80 0.22 4.15
C VAL A 20 4.37 0.36 3.65
N LEU A 21 4.10 1.33 2.78
CA LEU A 21 2.78 1.50 2.14
C LEU A 21 2.36 0.24 1.38
N MET A 22 3.27 -0.33 0.58
CA MET A 22 3.03 -1.56 -0.17
C MET A 22 2.78 -2.77 0.72
N GLU A 23 3.57 -2.92 1.78
CA GLU A 23 3.38 -4.00 2.75
C GLU A 23 1.99 -3.92 3.39
N GLN A 24 1.55 -2.73 3.82
CA GLN A 24 0.24 -2.59 4.47
C GLN A 24 -0.94 -2.75 3.50
N LEU A 25 -0.82 -2.22 2.28
CA LEU A 25 -1.85 -2.33 1.26
C LEU A 25 -2.01 -3.77 0.75
N SER A 26 -0.98 -4.61 0.86
CA SER A 26 -1.06 -6.03 0.48
C SER A 26 -2.01 -6.85 1.35
N PHE A 27 -2.40 -6.34 2.53
CA PHE A 27 -3.35 -6.97 3.45
C PHE A 27 -4.80 -6.51 3.24
N ILE A 28 -5.06 -5.62 2.28
CA ILE A 28 -6.37 -4.97 2.09
C ILE A 28 -6.90 -5.31 0.69
N PRO A 29 -8.21 -5.56 0.51
CA PRO A 29 -8.80 -5.74 -0.81
C PRO A 29 -8.51 -4.55 -1.74
N LEU A 30 -8.30 -4.81 -3.04
CA LEU A 30 -7.93 -3.77 -4.01
C LEU A 30 -8.95 -2.62 -4.06
N ALA A 31 -10.24 -2.92 -3.85
CA ALA A 31 -11.32 -1.93 -3.81
C ALA A 31 -11.13 -0.90 -2.67
N GLU A 32 -10.55 -1.32 -1.55
CA GLU A 32 -10.32 -0.47 -0.37
C GLU A 32 -8.89 0.07 -0.30
N ALA A 33 -7.96 -0.58 -1.00
CA ALA A 33 -6.56 -0.20 -1.07
C ALA A 33 -6.37 1.25 -1.56
N ALA A 34 -7.14 1.69 -2.57
CA ALA A 34 -7.07 3.06 -3.08
C ALA A 34 -7.47 4.10 -2.01
N ALA A 35 -8.54 3.83 -1.26
CA ALA A 35 -9.01 4.71 -0.19
C ALA A 35 -8.04 4.71 1.01
N PHE A 36 -7.42 3.57 1.32
CA PHE A 36 -6.41 3.47 2.36
C PHE A 36 -5.12 4.18 1.96
N GLU A 37 -4.66 4.02 0.71
CA GLU A 37 -3.51 4.72 0.15
C GLU A 37 -3.69 6.24 0.26
N ALA A 38 -4.85 6.77 -0.15
CA ALA A 38 -5.13 8.20 -0.09
C ALA A 38 -5.09 8.77 1.34
N LYS A 39 -5.44 7.98 2.35
CA LYS A 39 -5.37 8.36 3.77
C LYS A 39 -3.96 8.25 4.34
N LEU A 40 -3.20 7.25 3.88
CA LEU A 40 -1.87 6.94 4.42
C LEU A 40 -0.76 7.80 3.80
N LEU A 41 -0.94 8.23 2.55
CA LEU A 41 0.08 8.98 1.81
C LEU A 41 0.43 10.34 2.44
N PRO A 42 -0.52 11.19 2.87
CA PRO A 42 -0.18 12.45 3.55
C PRO A 42 0.59 12.19 4.85
N VAL A 43 0.18 11.18 5.60
CA VAL A 43 0.82 10.77 6.85
C VAL A 43 2.25 10.28 6.62
N ALA A 44 2.54 9.65 5.47
CA ALA A 44 3.87 9.19 5.10
C ALA A 44 4.83 10.33 4.77
N LYS A 45 4.34 11.51 4.34
CA LYS A 45 5.16 12.70 4.10
C LYS A 45 5.63 13.35 5.41
N ASP A 46 4.78 13.29 6.44
CA ASP A 46 5.03 13.96 7.72
C ASP A 46 5.75 13.08 8.75
N LEU A 47 5.70 11.76 8.59
CA LEU A 47 6.24 10.81 9.57
C LEU A 47 7.49 10.12 9.06
N THR A 48 8.40 9.81 9.99
CA THR A 48 9.49 8.88 9.72
C THR A 48 8.95 7.47 9.45
N VAL A 49 9.69 6.68 8.66
CA VAL A 49 9.35 5.30 8.28
C VAL A 49 8.87 4.45 9.47
N GLY A 50 9.56 4.51 10.61
CA GLY A 50 9.19 3.73 11.80
C GLY A 50 7.84 4.14 12.39
N LYS A 51 7.56 5.45 12.47
CA LYS A 51 6.25 5.96 12.93
C LYS A 51 5.14 5.66 11.94
N LEU A 52 5.44 5.75 10.64
CA LEU A 52 4.51 5.37 9.57
C LEU A 52 4.09 3.90 9.71
N ALA A 53 5.03 2.97 9.88
CA ALA A 53 4.72 1.55 10.02
C ALA A 53 3.78 1.26 11.21
N VAL A 54 4.06 1.86 12.37
CA VAL A 54 3.20 1.72 13.55
C VAL A 54 1.81 2.30 13.32
N LYS A 55 1.72 3.50 12.73
CA LYS A 55 0.42 4.16 12.48
C LYS A 55 -0.39 3.42 11.42
N ALA A 56 0.25 2.96 10.35
CA ALA A 56 -0.39 2.21 9.28
C ALA A 56 -0.95 0.88 9.80
N ARG A 57 -0.18 0.18 10.64
CA ARG A 57 -0.66 -1.04 11.33
C ARG A 57 -1.88 -0.76 12.20
N ARG A 58 -1.85 0.28 13.03
CA ARG A 58 -3.01 0.66 13.87
C ARG A 58 -4.24 1.04 13.05
N MET A 59 -4.05 1.77 11.95
CA MET A 59 -5.14 2.14 11.05
C MET A 59 -5.76 0.90 10.40
N ARG A 60 -4.93 -0.07 10.01
CA ARG A 60 -5.39 -1.36 9.48
C ARG A 60 -6.15 -2.16 10.53
N GLU A 61 -5.60 -2.32 11.73
CA GLU A 61 -6.24 -3.06 12.83
C GLU A 61 -7.59 -2.45 13.22
N ARG A 62 -7.72 -1.12 13.19
CA ARG A 62 -8.98 -0.42 13.45
C ARG A 62 -10.01 -0.61 12.33
N ALA A 63 -9.57 -0.72 11.08
CA ALA A 63 -10.45 -0.93 9.93
C ALA A 63 -10.85 -2.42 9.77
N HIS A 64 -9.97 -3.34 10.13
CA HIS A 64 -10.15 -4.79 9.94
C HIS A 64 -9.63 -5.58 11.17
N PRO A 65 -10.43 -5.66 12.25
CA PRO A 65 -10.03 -6.30 13.51
C PRO A 65 -9.73 -7.81 13.37
N GLU A 66 -10.08 -8.44 12.26
CA GLU A 66 -9.90 -9.89 12.04
C GLU A 66 -8.49 -10.29 11.55
N THR A 67 -7.59 -9.33 11.33
CA THR A 67 -6.33 -9.53 10.57
C THR A 67 -5.07 -9.75 11.42
N LEU A 68 -5.19 -10.37 12.59
CA LEU A 68 -4.04 -10.82 13.39
C LEU A 68 -3.61 -12.27 13.08
N THR A 69 -4.48 -13.09 12.47
CA THR A 69 -4.25 -14.55 12.34
C THR A 69 -4.11 -15.08 10.92
N THR A 70 -4.54 -14.37 9.88
CA THR A 70 -4.58 -14.94 8.52
C THR A 70 -3.33 -14.59 7.70
N ARG A 71 -2.15 -15.02 8.20
CA ARG A 71 -0.95 -15.12 7.37
C ARG A 71 -1.13 -16.29 6.39
N THR A 72 -1.16 -16.02 5.08
CA THR A 72 -0.08 -16.44 4.13
C THR A 72 -0.52 -16.55 2.66
N THR A 73 -1.78 -16.76 2.28
CA THR A 73 -2.00 -17.38 0.95
C THR A 73 -2.97 -16.63 0.03
N ALA A 74 -2.55 -15.52 -0.60
CA ALA A 74 -3.31 -14.98 -1.75
C ALA A 74 -2.58 -14.06 -2.73
N ALA A 75 -1.34 -13.61 -2.49
CA ALA A 75 -0.72 -12.57 -3.32
C ALA A 75 0.06 -13.09 -4.55
N ILE A 76 -0.36 -14.22 -5.15
CA ILE A 76 0.18 -14.72 -6.43
C ILE A 76 -0.89 -14.85 -7.52
N ALA A 77 -2.19 -14.79 -7.20
CA ALA A 77 -3.25 -15.09 -8.17
C ALA A 77 -3.55 -13.97 -9.19
N GLU A 78 -3.13 -12.72 -8.98
CA GLU A 78 -3.47 -11.60 -9.88
C GLU A 78 -2.27 -11.10 -10.70
N ARG A 79 -1.40 -12.02 -11.16
CA ARG A 79 -0.50 -11.76 -12.30
C ARG A 79 -1.20 -12.17 -13.60
N GLY A 80 -2.39 -11.60 -13.81
CA GLY A 80 -3.28 -11.91 -14.94
C GLY A 80 -3.76 -10.68 -15.69
N ALA A 81 -3.08 -9.53 -15.58
CA ALA A 81 -3.33 -8.42 -16.50
C ALA A 81 -2.50 -8.64 -17.77
N PRO A 82 -3.08 -9.12 -18.89
CA PRO A 82 -2.41 -9.05 -20.18
C PRO A 82 -2.15 -7.58 -20.48
N ARG A 83 -0.87 -7.23 -20.52
CA ARG A 83 -0.40 -5.95 -21.01
C ARG A 83 -0.85 -5.85 -22.46
N SER A 84 -1.63 -4.82 -22.74
CA SER A 84 -2.25 -4.46 -24.01
C SER A 84 -1.32 -4.62 -25.22
N ALA A 85 -1.88 -5.11 -26.34
CA ALA A 85 -1.30 -5.00 -27.69
C ALA A 85 -1.02 -3.53 -28.07
N PRO A 86 -0.12 -3.25 -29.02
CA PRO A 86 -0.61 -3.01 -30.39
C PRO A 86 0.34 -3.36 -31.56
N THR A 87 -0.29 -3.68 -32.70
CA THR A 87 0.06 -3.36 -34.10
C THR A 87 1.48 -3.63 -34.62
N ARG A 88 1.57 -4.61 -35.52
CA ARG A 88 2.12 -4.43 -36.88
C ARG A 88 1.56 -5.49 -37.83
#